data_AF-A0A418B2A3-F1
#
_entry.id   AF-A0A418B2A3-F1
#
_cell.length_a   1.000
_cell.length_b   1.000
_cell.length_c   1.000
_cell.angle_alpha   90.00
_cell.angle_beta   90.00
_cell.angle_gamma   90.00
#
_symmetry.space_group_name_H-M   'P 1'
#
loop_
_entity.id
_entity.type
_entity.pdbx_description
1 polymer ?
#
loop_
_entity_poly.entity_id
_entity_poly.type
_entity_poly.pdbx_seq_one_letter_code
_entity_poly.pdbx_strand_id
1 'polypeptide(L)'
;MEWVWRGDYYPASKQEFQHIQTQLSYETVNNTPYAQLPEEKRNSMLTDRVKQYCNTVYKKTTITETETRTSTVVDAGIVTNTGSQIIKQARQLVEQLGRPLELDTDGIWAMLPGSFPDKFKFTLKDGSTR
;
A
#
# COMPACT_ATOMS: atom_id res chain seq x y z
N MET A 1 -2.80 9.89 16.05
CA MET A 1 -1.58 9.38 15.39
C MET A 1 -1.78 9.50 13.88
N GLU A 2 -0.69 9.71 13.14
CA GLU A 2 -0.74 9.88 11.68
C GLU A 2 -0.52 8.54 10.96
N TRP A 3 -1.25 8.33 9.88
CA TRP A 3 -1.05 7.22 8.96
C TRP A 3 -1.25 7.68 7.52
N VAL A 4 -0.74 6.88 6.59
CA VAL A 4 -0.78 7.19 5.17
C VAL A 4 -1.79 6.27 4.50
N TRP A 5 -2.88 6.86 4.00
CA TRP A 5 -3.81 6.19 3.11
C TRP A 5 -3.25 6.21 1.68
N ARG A 6 -3.31 5.09 0.96
CA ARG A 6 -3.01 5.00 -0.47
C ARG A 6 -4.18 4.30 -1.15
N GLY A 7 -4.87 4.99 -2.04
CA GLY A 7 -5.97 4.43 -2.82
C GLY A 7 -5.68 4.43 -4.31
N ASP A 8 -6.04 3.35 -4.98
CA ASP A 8 -6.04 3.24 -6.44
C ASP A 8 -7.51 3.25 -6.92
N TYR A 9 -7.90 4.25 -7.71
CA TYR A 9 -9.29 4.41 -8.16
C TYR A 9 -9.39 4.87 -9.61
N TYR A 10 -10.57 4.69 -10.23
CA TYR A 10 -10.83 5.15 -11.59
C TYR A 10 -11.05 6.67 -11.62
N PRO A 11 -10.46 7.42 -12.56
CA PRO A 11 -10.62 8.88 -12.65
C PRO A 11 -12.03 9.34 -13.00
N ALA A 12 -12.89 8.44 -13.49
CA ALA A 12 -14.26 8.77 -13.88
C ALA A 12 -15.08 9.27 -12.68
N SER A 13 -15.79 10.38 -12.88
CA SER A 13 -16.72 10.94 -11.92
C SER A 13 -17.96 10.05 -11.76
N LYS A 14 -18.73 10.29 -10.69
CA LYS A 14 -20.00 9.60 -10.43
C LYS A 14 -20.98 9.71 -11.60
N GLN A 15 -21.05 10.85 -12.27
CA GLN A 15 -21.97 11.07 -13.39
C GLN A 15 -21.57 10.25 -14.62
N GLU A 16 -20.28 10.23 -14.95
CA GLU A 16 -19.76 9.44 -16.07
C GLU A 16 -19.93 7.95 -15.81
N PHE A 17 -19.69 7.51 -14.57
CA PHE A 17 -19.97 6.13 -14.16
C PHE A 17 -21.44 5.75 -14.33
N GLN A 18 -22.37 6.59 -13.88
CA GLN A 18 -23.81 6.37 -14.05
C GLN A 18 -24.22 6.34 -15.53
N HIS A 19 -23.59 7.19 -16.36
CA HIS A 19 -23.82 7.18 -17.79
C HIS A 19 -23.36 5.87 -18.43
N ILE A 20 -22.15 5.39 -18.08
CA ILE A 20 -21.62 4.09 -18.53
C ILE A 20 -22.56 2.96 -18.10
N GLN A 21 -23.01 2.96 -16.85
CA GLN A 21 -23.95 1.95 -16.33
C GLN A 21 -25.28 1.97 -17.10
N THR A 22 -25.78 3.15 -17.44
CA THR A 22 -27.00 3.32 -18.25
C THR A 22 -26.79 2.82 -19.67
N GLN A 23 -25.64 3.08 -20.30
CA GLN A 23 -25.33 2.53 -21.62
C GLN A 23 -25.31 0.99 -21.59
N LEU A 24 -24.63 0.40 -20.62
CA LEU A 24 -24.56 -1.06 -20.44
C LEU A 24 -25.93 -1.71 -20.19
N SER A 25 -26.88 -1.02 -19.53
CA SER A 25 -28.18 -1.62 -19.21
C SER A 25 -29.04 -1.90 -20.45
N TYR A 26 -28.83 -1.16 -21.54
CA TYR A 26 -29.48 -1.36 -22.83
C TYR A 26 -28.74 -2.36 -23.73
N GLU A 27 -27.51 -2.77 -23.38
CA GLU A 27 -26.75 -3.74 -24.15
C GLU A 27 -27.29 -5.17 -23.91
N THR A 28 -27.27 -5.98 -24.97
CA THR A 28 -27.58 -7.42 -24.89
C THR A 28 -26.35 -8.23 -25.25
N VAL A 29 -26.07 -9.28 -24.47
CA VAL A 29 -24.96 -10.19 -24.71
C VAL A 29 -25.55 -11.55 -25.00
N ASN A 30 -25.33 -12.06 -26.22
CA ASN A 30 -25.89 -13.34 -26.68
C ASN A 30 -27.42 -13.43 -26.48
N ASN A 31 -28.16 -12.39 -26.92
CA ASN A 31 -29.61 -12.24 -26.74
C ASN A 31 -30.10 -12.19 -25.27
N THR A 32 -29.19 -12.15 -24.30
CA THR A 32 -29.54 -11.97 -22.89
C THR A 32 -29.31 -10.51 -22.50
N PRO A 33 -30.32 -9.80 -21.99
CA PRO A 33 -30.13 -8.43 -21.49
C PRO A 33 -29.09 -8.38 -20.37
N TYR A 34 -28.30 -7.31 -20.32
CA TYR A 34 -27.29 -7.11 -19.27
C TYR A 34 -27.84 -7.30 -17.86
N ALA A 35 -29.08 -6.85 -17.60
CA ALA A 35 -29.74 -6.99 -16.30
C ALA A 35 -29.95 -8.44 -15.84
N GLN A 36 -30.08 -9.39 -16.78
CA GLN A 36 -30.31 -10.80 -16.50
C GLN A 36 -29.01 -11.62 -16.41
N LEU A 37 -27.85 -10.99 -16.64
CA LEU A 37 -26.57 -11.67 -16.54
C LEU A 37 -26.18 -11.93 -15.06
N PRO A 38 -25.38 -12.99 -14.80
CA PRO A 38 -24.78 -13.21 -13.50
C PRO A 38 -23.99 -11.98 -13.02
N GLU A 39 -24.02 -11.71 -11.71
CA GLU A 39 -23.38 -10.54 -11.11
C GLU A 39 -21.89 -10.44 -11.43
N GLU A 40 -21.16 -11.55 -11.40
CA GLU A 40 -19.75 -11.59 -11.76
C GLU A 40 -19.49 -11.09 -13.19
N LYS A 41 -20.30 -11.54 -14.15
CA LYS A 41 -20.19 -11.12 -15.56
C LYS A 41 -20.57 -9.66 -15.75
N ARG A 42 -21.60 -9.19 -15.03
CA ARG A 42 -21.99 -7.77 -14.99
C ARG A 42 -20.85 -6.90 -14.46
N ASN A 43 -20.27 -7.28 -13.32
CA ASN A 43 -19.18 -6.54 -12.68
C ASN A 43 -17.91 -6.52 -13.54
N SER A 44 -17.58 -7.63 -14.21
CA SER A 44 -16.47 -7.67 -15.17
C SER A 44 -16.71 -6.71 -16.33
N MET A 45 -17.86 -6.81 -17.00
CA MET A 45 -18.19 -5.94 -18.13
C MET A 45 -18.21 -4.45 -17.75
N LEU A 46 -18.79 -4.12 -16.59
CA LEU A 46 -18.80 -2.76 -16.08
C LEU A 46 -17.38 -2.25 -15.81
N THR A 47 -16.55 -3.06 -15.17
CA THR A 47 -15.15 -2.73 -14.87
C THR A 47 -14.35 -2.52 -16.15
N ASP A 48 -14.51 -3.40 -17.14
CA ASP A 48 -13.85 -3.29 -18.44
C ASP A 48 -14.28 -2.02 -19.18
N ARG A 49 -15.57 -1.68 -19.14
CA ARG A 49 -16.11 -0.48 -19.78
C ARG A 49 -15.59 0.79 -19.14
N VAL A 50 -15.58 0.85 -17.80
CA VAL A 50 -15.03 1.98 -17.04
C VAL A 50 -13.54 2.12 -17.34
N LYS A 51 -12.78 1.02 -17.36
CA LYS A 51 -11.36 1.01 -17.71
C LYS A 51 -11.09 1.53 -19.13
N GLN A 52 -11.85 1.08 -20.12
CA GLN A 52 -11.76 1.55 -21.49
C GLN A 52 -12.09 3.04 -21.61
N TYR A 53 -13.17 3.48 -20.95
CA TYR A 53 -13.56 4.89 -20.90
C TYR A 53 -12.44 5.74 -20.29
N CYS A 54 -11.88 5.31 -19.16
CA CYS A 54 -10.83 6.04 -18.47
C CYS A 54 -9.56 6.18 -19.34
N ASN A 55 -9.15 5.09 -20.01
CA ASN A 55 -8.05 5.13 -20.95
C ASN A 55 -8.31 6.03 -22.16
N THR A 56 -9.56 6.13 -22.61
CA THR A 56 -9.91 6.92 -23.78
C THR A 56 -9.96 8.42 -23.46
N VAL A 57 -10.65 8.78 -22.38
CA VAL A 57 -10.93 10.17 -21.99
C VAL A 57 -9.77 10.76 -21.18
N TYR A 58 -9.31 10.08 -20.14
CA TYR A 58 -8.26 10.59 -19.23
C TYR A 58 -6.86 10.12 -19.60
N LYS A 59 -6.71 9.25 -20.61
CA LYS A 59 -5.43 8.63 -21.01
C LYS A 59 -4.74 7.85 -19.89
N LYS A 60 -5.51 7.44 -18.88
CA LYS A 60 -5.04 6.69 -17.70
C LYS A 60 -6.12 5.72 -17.25
N THR A 61 -5.71 4.54 -16.79
CA THR A 61 -6.63 3.52 -16.27
C THR A 61 -7.06 3.85 -14.84
N THR A 62 -6.11 4.04 -13.94
CA THR A 62 -6.34 4.37 -12.53
C THR A 62 -5.47 5.53 -12.11
N ILE A 63 -5.89 6.22 -11.06
CA ILE A 63 -5.11 7.22 -10.33
C ILE A 63 -4.78 6.62 -8.97
N THR A 64 -3.49 6.67 -8.63
CA THR A 64 -3.01 6.43 -7.27
C THR A 64 -2.97 7.74 -6.53
N GLU A 65 -3.64 7.82 -5.40
CA GLU A 65 -3.58 8.97 -4.50
C GLU A 65 -3.14 8.54 -3.11
N THR A 66 -2.31 9.37 -2.50
CA THR A 66 -1.76 9.12 -1.18
C THR A 66 -2.10 10.32 -0.29
N GLU A 67 -2.74 10.07 0.84
CA GLU A 67 -3.17 11.10 1.79
C GLU A 67 -2.69 10.76 3.19
N THR A 68 -2.13 11.76 3.89
CA THR A 68 -1.86 11.64 5.32
C THR A 68 -3.14 11.93 6.09
N ARG A 69 -3.52 10.99 6.95
CA ARG A 69 -4.74 11.07 7.77
C ARG A 69 -4.40 10.91 9.25
N THR A 70 -5.27 11.44 10.10
CA THR A 70 -5.12 11.35 11.55
C THR A 70 -6.24 10.49 12.12
N SER A 71 -5.88 9.53 12.97
CA SER A 71 -6.83 8.71 13.72
C SER A 71 -6.53 8.76 15.23
N THR A 72 -7.57 8.66 16.04
CA THR A 72 -7.50 8.56 17.50
C THR A 72 -7.34 7.12 17.98
N VAL A 73 -7.74 6.15 17.15
CA VAL A 73 -7.64 4.71 17.43
C VAL A 73 -6.44 4.13 16.67
N VAL A 74 -5.74 3.19 17.30
CA VAL A 74 -4.65 2.47 16.63
C VAL A 74 -5.23 1.54 15.56
N ASP A 75 -4.81 1.76 14.33
CA ASP A 75 -5.15 0.91 13.17
C ASP A 75 -3.89 0.32 12.54
N ALA A 76 -4.07 -0.61 11.59
CA ALA A 76 -2.96 -1.27 10.92
C ALA A 76 -2.06 -0.30 10.13
N GLY A 77 -2.63 0.80 9.61
CA GLY A 77 -1.89 1.83 8.89
C GLY A 77 -0.95 2.59 9.81
N ILE A 78 -1.38 2.93 11.02
CA ILE A 78 -0.55 3.58 12.04
C ILE A 78 0.62 2.68 12.45
N VAL A 79 0.35 1.41 12.74
CA VAL A 79 1.39 0.46 13.20
C VAL A 79 2.45 0.25 12.13
N THR A 80 2.05 0.00 10.89
CA THR A 80 2.98 -0.20 9.77
C THR A 80 3.72 1.07 9.39
N ASN A 81 3.07 2.24 9.45
CA ASN A 81 3.73 3.53 9.25
C ASN A 81 4.82 3.76 10.32
N THR A 82 4.50 3.51 11.58
CA THR A 82 5.43 3.65 12.70
C THR A 82 6.60 2.68 12.55
N GLY A 83 6.34 1.41 12.21
CA GLY A 83 7.39 0.42 11.94
C GLY A 83 8.32 0.85 10.80
N SER A 84 7.75 1.34 9.69
CA SER A 84 8.52 1.90 8.56
C SER A 84 9.39 3.08 9.00
N GLN A 85 8.92 3.96 9.89
CA GLN A 85 9.73 5.07 10.39
C GLN A 85 10.88 4.59 11.26
N ILE A 86 10.63 3.66 12.18
CA ILE A 86 11.65 3.09 13.06
C ILE A 86 12.76 2.43 12.25
N ILE A 87 12.41 1.57 11.29
CA ILE A 87 13.42 0.83 10.52
C ILE A 87 14.21 1.75 9.57
N LYS A 88 13.58 2.81 9.05
CA LYS A 88 14.28 3.84 8.26
C LYS A 88 15.29 4.62 9.11
N GLN A 89 14.93 4.99 10.34
CA GLN A 89 15.86 5.64 11.26
C GLN A 89 17.01 4.72 11.65
N ALA A 90 16.72 3.45 11.95
CA ALA A 90 17.75 2.45 12.22
C ALA A 90 18.70 2.27 11.04
N ARG A 91 18.17 2.24 9.80
CA ARG A 91 18.98 2.19 8.58
C ARG A 91 19.92 3.39 8.45
N GLN A 92 19.44 4.60 8.69
CA GLN A 92 20.28 5.80 8.65
C GLN A 92 21.46 5.70 9.63
N LEU A 93 21.24 5.14 10.82
CA LEU A 93 22.33 4.89 11.77
C LEU A 93 23.32 3.84 11.25
N VAL A 94 22.81 2.73 10.69
CA VAL A 94 23.65 1.67 10.12
C VAL A 94 24.49 2.19 8.95
N GLU A 95 23.95 3.09 8.12
CA GLU A 95 24.69 3.74 7.01
C GLU A 95 25.87 4.61 7.49
N GLN A 96 25.83 5.12 8.72
CA GLN A 96 26.93 5.87 9.32
C GLN A 96 28.02 4.96 9.90
N LEU A 97 27.66 3.75 10.33
CA LEU A 97 28.54 2.82 11.02
C LEU A 97 29.13 1.73 10.10
N GLY A 98 28.45 1.42 9.00
CA GLY A 98 28.82 0.37 8.07
C GLY A 98 28.07 0.47 6.75
N ARG A 99 27.78 -0.68 6.14
CA ARG A 99 27.08 -0.76 4.84
C ARG A 99 25.84 -1.62 4.94
N PRO A 100 24.62 -1.06 4.81
CA PRO A 100 23.42 -1.86 4.66
C PRO A 100 23.44 -2.62 3.33
N LEU A 101 22.98 -3.86 3.36
CA LEU A 101 22.87 -4.76 2.22
C LEU A 101 21.40 -4.93 1.80
N GLU A 102 20.54 -5.17 2.78
CA GLU A 102 19.12 -5.41 2.58
C GLU A 102 18.32 -4.79 3.73
N LEU A 103 17.13 -4.30 3.40
CA LEU A 103 16.16 -3.73 4.35
C LEU A 103 14.84 -4.47 4.15
N ASP A 104 14.38 -5.16 5.18
CA ASP A 104 13.05 -5.75 5.25
C ASP A 104 12.26 -5.09 6.41
N THR A 105 10.97 -5.40 6.48
CA THR A 105 9.94 -4.80 7.35
C THR A 105 10.41 -4.46 8.77
N ASP A 106 11.18 -5.34 9.41
CA ASP A 106 11.71 -5.18 10.76
C ASP A 106 13.22 -5.50 10.90
N GLY A 107 13.92 -5.71 9.79
CA GLY A 107 15.30 -6.20 9.77
C GLY A 107 16.21 -5.45 8.80
N ILE A 108 17.48 -5.30 9.19
CA ILE A 108 18.53 -4.73 8.33
C ILE A 108 19.68 -5.73 8.27
N TRP A 109 19.97 -6.24 7.08
CA TRP A 109 21.21 -6.96 6.84
C TRP A 109 22.30 -5.94 6.54
N ALA A 110 23.41 -5.99 7.27
CA ALA A 110 24.48 -5.01 7.13
C ALA A 110 25.86 -5.60 7.38
N MET A 111 26.86 -5.01 6.73
CA MET A 111 28.28 -5.25 7.02
C MET A 111 28.81 -4.11 7.88
N LEU A 112 29.36 -4.47 9.04
CA LEU A 112 30.05 -3.53 9.93
C LEU A 112 31.57 -3.75 9.86
N PRO A 113 32.39 -2.75 10.23
CA PRO A 113 33.84 -2.92 10.31
C PRO A 113 34.23 -4.08 11.24
N GLY A 114 35.31 -4.80 10.93
CA GLY A 114 35.79 -5.89 11.77
C GLY A 114 36.21 -5.47 13.19
N SER A 115 36.48 -4.18 13.40
CA SER A 115 36.74 -3.59 14.71
C SER A 115 35.47 -3.18 15.48
N PHE A 116 34.29 -3.41 14.91
CA PHE A 116 33.03 -3.02 15.54
C PHE A 116 32.76 -3.90 16.77
N PRO A 117 32.37 -3.31 17.90
CA PRO A 117 32.10 -4.08 19.11
C PRO A 117 30.81 -4.90 18.98
N ASP A 118 30.90 -6.22 19.21
CA ASP A 118 29.77 -7.15 19.10
C ASP A 118 29.18 -7.51 20.47
N LYS A 119 29.97 -8.13 21.36
CA LYS A 119 29.47 -8.70 22.62
C LYS A 119 30.25 -8.18 23.82
N PHE A 120 29.51 -7.65 24.80
CA PHE A 120 30.02 -7.28 26.10
C PHE A 120 29.33 -8.11 27.18
N LYS A 121 30.00 -8.26 28.33
CA LYS A 121 29.43 -8.88 29.53
C LYS A 121 29.51 -7.89 30.68
N PHE A 122 28.39 -7.65 31.35
CA PHE A 122 28.33 -6.76 32.49
C PHE A 122 28.31 -7.57 33.79
N THR A 123 29.19 -7.23 34.72
CA THR A 123 29.21 -7.81 36.07
C THR A 123 28.44 -6.89 37.01
N LEU A 124 27.36 -7.41 37.61
CA LEU A 124 26.52 -6.70 38.56
C LEU A 124 27.11 -6.82 39.98
N LYS A 125 26.68 -5.93 40.88
CA LYS A 125 27.16 -5.89 42.28
C LYS A 125 26.80 -7.15 43.08
N ASP A 126 25.78 -7.88 42.65
CA ASP A 126 25.36 -9.15 43.23
C ASP A 126 26.18 -10.35 42.71
N GLY A 127 27.18 -10.11 41.85
CA GLY A 127 28.04 -11.13 41.25
C GLY A 127 27.42 -11.80 40.01
N SER A 128 26.20 -11.45 39.62
CA SER A 128 25.59 -11.97 38.41
C SER A 128 26.19 -11.32 37.16
N THR A 129 26.23 -12.07 36.05
CA THR A 129 26.70 -11.58 34.75
C THR A 129 25.52 -11.51 33.78
N ARG A 130 25.37 -10.40 33.05
CA ARG A 130 24.37 -10.22 31.98
C ARG A 130 25.00 -9.78 30.68
#